data_AF-A0AAD6HH38-F1
#
_entry.id   AF-A0AAD6HH38-F1
#
_cell.length_a   1.000
_cell.length_b   1.000
_cell.length_c   1.000
_cell.angle_alpha   90.00
_cell.angle_beta   90.00
_cell.angle_gamma   90.00
#
_symmetry.space_group_name_H-M   'P 1'
#
loop_
_entity.id
_entity.type
_entity.pdbx_description
1 polymer ?
#
loop_
_entity_poly.entity_id
_entity_poly.type
_entity_poly.pdbx_seq_one_letter_code
_entity_poly.pdbx_strand_id
1 'polypeptide(L)'
;MPAAPFTANPPLRFRGIPDSLATSHLEGSECCLIHADNPLSIQDGVYMNPLVRVGYNGPAYVAVNPITNWLSARSILQGLWINRLRRWTTTTWLKDQVIQYRMNRWTSLSPENREPGDFCIINEMQVLDPQGWGHL
;
A
#
# COMPACT_ATOMS: atom_id res chain seq x y z
N MET A 1 11.16 -10.89 9.36
CA MET A 1 11.57 -9.49 9.16
C MET A 1 12.32 -9.04 10.41
N PRO A 2 13.51 -8.43 10.29
CA PRO A 2 14.16 -7.80 11.43
C PRO A 2 13.27 -6.71 12.02
N ALA A 3 12.95 -6.81 13.31
CA ALA A 3 12.14 -5.80 13.99
C ALA A 3 12.91 -4.52 14.34
N ALA A 4 14.24 -4.54 14.15
CA ALA A 4 15.14 -3.48 14.56
C ALA A 4 14.74 -2.07 14.06
N PRO A 5 14.28 -1.87 12.80
CA PRO A 5 13.81 -0.55 12.34
C PRO A 5 12.61 -0.03 13.15
N PHE A 6 11.72 -0.91 13.58
CA PHE A 6 10.50 -0.56 14.33
C PHE A 6 10.80 -0.25 15.81
N THR A 7 11.91 -0.75 16.35
CA THR A 7 12.33 -0.51 17.75
C THR A 7 13.60 0.35 17.86
N ALA A 8 14.02 0.99 16.77
CA ALA A 8 15.18 1.88 16.73
C ALA A 8 14.94 3.21 17.47
N ASN A 9 15.96 4.07 17.52
CA ASN A 9 15.84 5.43 18.01
C ASN A 9 16.40 6.43 16.96
N PRO A 10 15.54 7.18 16.24
CA PRO A 10 14.07 7.14 16.31
C PRO A 10 13.49 5.85 15.69
N PRO A 11 12.34 5.35 16.18
CA PRO A 11 11.71 4.18 15.59
C PRO A 11 11.03 4.55 14.27
N LEU A 12 10.95 3.58 13.35
CA LEU A 12 10.09 3.68 12.17
C LEU A 12 8.63 3.86 12.60
N ARG A 13 7.93 4.83 11.99
CA ARG A 13 6.56 5.19 12.33
C ARG A 13 5.65 5.09 11.11
N PHE A 14 4.39 4.77 11.34
CA PHE A 14 3.35 5.00 10.36
C PHE A 14 3.21 6.51 10.11
N ARG A 15 2.99 6.87 8.85
CA ARG A 15 2.73 8.24 8.41
C ARG A 15 1.79 8.23 7.21
N GLY A 16 1.15 9.37 6.99
CA GLY A 16 0.54 9.69 5.71
C GLY A 16 1.54 10.31 4.72
N ILE A 17 1.03 10.64 3.55
CA ILE A 17 1.72 11.54 2.61
C ILE A 17 1.69 12.99 3.14
N PRO A 18 2.57 13.89 2.66
CA PRO A 18 2.51 15.30 3.04
C PRO A 18 1.15 15.93 2.74
N ASP A 19 0.64 16.78 3.64
CA ASP A 19 -0.65 17.46 3.45
C ASP A 19 -0.69 18.25 2.13
N SER A 20 0.42 18.88 1.75
CA SER A 20 0.54 19.60 0.48
C SER A 20 0.39 18.68 -0.75
N LEU A 21 0.81 17.41 -0.65
CA LEU A 21 0.58 16.41 -1.68
C LEU A 21 -0.87 15.90 -1.64
N ALA A 22 -1.43 15.68 -0.45
CA ALA A 22 -2.81 15.25 -0.25
C ALA A 22 -3.83 16.24 -0.84
N THR A 23 -3.55 17.56 -0.82
CA THR A 23 -4.40 18.56 -1.48
C THR A 23 -4.57 18.33 -2.99
N SER A 24 -3.70 17.55 -3.61
CA SER A 24 -3.81 17.15 -5.01
C SER A 24 -4.71 15.93 -5.22
N HIS A 25 -5.57 15.59 -4.24
CA HIS A 25 -6.49 14.46 -4.29
C HIS A 25 -5.72 13.14 -4.51
N LEU A 26 -4.71 12.96 -3.67
CA LEU A 26 -3.90 11.75 -3.60
C LEU A 26 -3.99 11.23 -2.17
N GLU A 27 -3.99 9.92 -2.02
CA GLU A 27 -3.96 9.24 -0.73
C GLU A 27 -2.84 8.19 -0.77
N GLY A 28 -2.12 8.04 0.35
CA GLY A 28 -1.10 7.02 0.49
C GLY A 28 -1.48 6.03 1.59
N SER A 29 -1.38 4.75 1.28
CA SER A 29 -1.69 3.69 2.26
C SER A 29 -0.59 3.62 3.33
N GLU A 30 -0.94 3.90 4.59
CA GLU A 30 0.01 3.85 5.72
C GLU A 30 0.72 2.50 5.86
N CYS A 31 0.00 1.41 5.58
CA CYS A 31 0.52 0.05 5.66
C CYS A 31 1.46 -0.28 4.50
N CYS A 32 1.43 0.48 3.41
CA CYS A 32 2.40 0.43 2.33
C CYS A 32 3.58 1.38 2.59
N LEU A 33 3.32 2.63 2.99
CA LEU A 33 4.34 3.66 3.19
C LEU A 33 5.38 3.26 4.24
N ILE A 34 4.95 2.58 5.31
CA ILE A 34 5.90 2.08 6.32
C ILE A 34 6.93 1.10 5.74
N HIS A 35 6.59 0.38 4.67
CA HIS A 35 7.53 -0.49 3.97
C HIS A 35 8.41 0.27 2.98
N ALA A 36 7.91 1.35 2.38
CA ALA A 36 8.71 2.26 1.55
C ALA A 36 9.79 2.97 2.38
N ASP A 37 9.47 3.34 3.61
CA ASP A 37 10.38 4.03 4.53
C ASP A 37 11.36 3.09 5.24
N ASN A 38 11.11 1.78 5.21
CA ASN A 38 11.99 0.81 5.85
C ASN A 38 13.23 0.55 4.98
N PRO A 39 14.45 0.93 5.42
CA PRO A 39 15.67 0.77 4.63
C PRO A 39 16.01 -0.70 4.34
N LEU A 40 15.53 -1.64 5.16
CA LEU A 40 15.75 -3.06 4.97
C LEU A 40 14.86 -3.66 3.88
N SER A 41 13.76 -2.99 3.50
CA SER A 41 12.86 -3.50 2.45
C SER A 41 13.56 -3.71 1.11
N ILE A 42 14.61 -2.94 0.80
CA ILE A 42 15.37 -3.07 -0.45
C ILE A 42 16.26 -4.32 -0.43
N GLN A 43 16.86 -4.63 0.71
CA GLN A 43 17.84 -5.72 0.85
C GLN A 43 17.16 -7.05 1.18
N ASP A 44 16.24 -7.02 2.14
CA ASP A 44 15.56 -8.20 2.68
C ASP A 44 14.21 -8.43 1.99
N GLY A 45 13.65 -7.42 1.33
CA GLY A 45 12.27 -7.48 0.83
C GLY A 45 11.23 -7.19 1.92
N VAL A 46 9.96 -7.23 1.50
CA VAL A 46 8.82 -7.04 2.40
C VAL A 46 8.27 -8.40 2.82
N TYR A 47 8.30 -8.69 4.12
CA TYR A 47 7.75 -9.93 4.67
C TYR A 47 6.46 -9.66 5.42
N MET A 48 5.37 -10.25 4.95
CA MET A 48 4.11 -10.29 5.69
C MET A 48 4.05 -11.57 6.53
N ASN A 49 3.55 -11.45 7.77
CA ASN A 49 3.30 -12.61 8.61
C ASN A 49 2.05 -13.35 8.11
N PRO A 50 2.17 -14.57 7.53
CA PRO A 50 1.02 -15.29 6.98
C PRO A 50 0.03 -15.76 8.03
N LEU A 51 0.40 -15.70 9.32
CA LEU A 51 -0.49 -16.02 10.44
C LEU A 51 -1.39 -14.84 10.83
N VAL A 52 -1.01 -13.61 10.46
CA VAL A 52 -1.83 -12.41 10.68
C VAL A 52 -2.75 -12.22 9.48
N ARG A 53 -4.02 -12.58 9.64
CA ARG A 53 -5.02 -12.57 8.56
C ARG A 53 -6.25 -11.80 9.03
N VAL A 54 -6.49 -10.67 8.38
CA VAL A 54 -7.60 -9.77 8.69
C VAL A 54 -8.62 -9.79 7.55
N GLY A 55 -9.90 -9.61 7.88
CA GLY A 55 -10.99 -9.51 6.92
C GLY A 55 -11.85 -8.31 7.25
N TYR A 56 -12.23 -7.53 6.23
CA TYR A 56 -13.04 -6.31 6.39
C TYR A 56 -14.47 -6.57 6.86
N ASN A 57 -14.96 -7.81 6.73
CA ASN A 57 -16.27 -8.26 7.19
C ASN A 57 -16.23 -9.74 7.60
N GLY A 58 -17.31 -10.21 8.24
CA GLY A 58 -17.42 -11.60 8.73
C GLY A 58 -17.13 -12.65 7.66
N PRO A 59 -17.79 -12.62 6.48
CA PRO A 59 -17.51 -13.55 5.40
C PRO A 59 -16.04 -13.53 4.93
N ALA A 60 -15.45 -12.35 4.75
CA ALA A 60 -14.05 -12.22 4.35
C ALA A 60 -13.10 -12.78 5.42
N TYR A 61 -13.39 -12.52 6.70
CA TYR A 61 -12.62 -13.05 7.82
C TYR A 61 -12.65 -14.58 7.85
N VAL A 62 -13.83 -15.19 7.68
CA VAL A 62 -13.99 -16.65 7.63
C VAL A 62 -13.25 -17.25 6.43
N ALA A 63 -13.30 -16.58 5.27
CA ALA A 63 -12.60 -17.05 4.06
C ALA A 63 -11.07 -17.11 4.25
N VAL A 64 -10.50 -16.16 5.00
CA VAL A 64 -9.06 -16.13 5.28
C VAL A 64 -8.68 -16.88 6.57
N ASN A 65 -9.64 -17.20 7.45
CA ASN A 65 -9.46 -18.01 8.66
C ASN A 65 -10.34 -19.27 8.69
N PRO A 66 -10.23 -20.19 7.71
CA PRO A 66 -10.98 -21.45 7.75
C PRO A 66 -10.46 -22.40 8.83
N ILE A 67 -11.32 -23.34 9.23
CA ILE A 67 -11.01 -24.39 10.22
C ILE A 67 -9.92 -25.34 9.70
N THR A 68 -9.86 -25.56 8.38
CA THR A 68 -8.86 -26.37 7.69
C THR A 68 -7.80 -25.50 7.01
N ASN A 69 -6.81 -26.11 6.35
CA ASN A 69 -5.78 -25.37 5.62
C ASN A 69 -6.39 -24.42 4.58
N TRP A 70 -6.12 -23.12 4.74
CA TRP A 70 -6.65 -22.06 3.88
C TRP A 70 -6.01 -21.98 2.50
N LEU A 71 -4.79 -22.51 2.35
CA LEU A 71 -4.08 -22.63 1.08
C LEU A 71 -3.73 -24.10 0.79
N SER A 72 -4.03 -24.52 -0.43
CA SER A 72 -3.52 -25.77 -0.99
C SER A 72 -2.27 -25.51 -1.83
N ALA A 73 -1.42 -26.53 -2.02
CA ALA A 73 -0.27 -26.42 -2.93
C ALA A 73 -0.69 -25.99 -4.36
N ARG A 74 -1.85 -26.49 -4.82
CA ARG A 74 -2.43 -26.11 -6.11
C ARG A 74 -2.80 -24.64 -6.17
N SER A 75 -3.44 -24.10 -5.14
CA SER A 75 -3.83 -22.68 -5.10
C SER A 75 -2.60 -21.76 -5.04
N ILE A 76 -1.53 -22.19 -4.35
CA ILE A 76 -0.25 -21.47 -4.35
C ILE A 76 0.34 -21.42 -5.77
N LEU A 77 0.47 -22.57 -6.43
CA LEU A 77 1.02 -22.63 -7.80
C LEU A 77 0.17 -21.84 -8.81
N GLN A 78 -1.15 -21.98 -8.74
CA GLN A 78 -2.06 -21.21 -9.58
C GLN A 78 -1.94 -19.70 -9.31
N GLY A 79 -1.86 -19.29 -8.04
CA GLY A 79 -1.69 -17.89 -7.65
C GLY A 79 -0.39 -17.28 -8.18
N LEU A 80 0.72 -18.03 -8.12
CA LEU A 80 2.01 -17.60 -8.69
C LEU A 80 1.91 -17.34 -10.19
N TRP A 81 1.27 -18.24 -10.94
CA TRP A 81 1.08 -18.10 -12.39
C TRP A 81 0.09 -17.00 -12.76
N ILE A 82 -1.03 -16.89 -12.06
CA ILE A 82 -2.03 -15.84 -12.27
C ILE A 82 -1.40 -14.47 -12.00
N ASN A 83 -0.63 -14.31 -10.92
CA ASN A 83 0.06 -13.07 -10.63
C ASN A 83 1.08 -12.72 -11.71
N ARG A 84 1.82 -13.71 -12.23
CA ARG A 84 2.74 -13.49 -13.36
C ARG A 84 2.00 -13.02 -14.61
N LEU A 85 0.89 -13.66 -14.96
CA LEU A 85 0.07 -13.26 -16.10
C LEU A 85 -0.50 -11.85 -15.90
N ARG A 86 -1.10 -11.57 -14.73
CA ARG A 86 -1.67 -10.25 -14.40
C ARG A 86 -0.65 -9.13 -14.48
N ARG A 87 0.60 -9.35 -14.08
CA ARG A 87 1.68 -8.34 -14.24
C ARG A 87 1.92 -7.96 -15.71
N TRP A 88 1.65 -8.88 -16.64
CA TRP A 88 1.88 -8.67 -18.07
C TRP A 88 0.63 -8.19 -18.80
N THR A 89 -0.56 -8.53 -18.29
CA THR A 89 -1.83 -8.24 -18.96
C THR A 89 -2.63 -7.10 -18.34
N THR A 90 -2.30 -6.66 -17.12
CA THR A 90 -3.01 -5.57 -16.47
C THR A 90 -2.38 -4.25 -16.87
N THR A 91 -3.14 -3.41 -17.58
CA THR A 91 -2.73 -2.05 -17.91
C THR A 91 -3.26 -1.08 -16.85
N THR A 92 -2.44 -0.76 -15.84
CA THR A 92 -2.75 0.29 -14.85
C THR A 92 -2.39 1.69 -15.34
N TRP A 93 -1.69 1.78 -16.47
CA TRP A 93 -1.08 3.01 -17.00
C TRP A 93 -2.00 4.23 -17.01
N LEU A 94 -3.27 4.10 -17.44
CA LEU A 94 -4.20 5.24 -17.47
C LEU A 94 -4.51 5.79 -16.07
N LYS A 95 -4.62 4.91 -15.06
CA LYS A 95 -4.83 5.33 -13.67
C LYS A 95 -3.56 5.94 -13.10
N ASP A 96 -2.43 5.31 -13.40
CA ASP A 96 -1.12 5.74 -12.91
C ASP A 96 -0.72 7.09 -13.52
N GLN A 97 -1.13 7.40 -14.75
CA GLN A 97 -0.86 8.68 -15.40
C GLN A 97 -1.37 9.89 -14.62
N VAL A 98 -2.57 9.82 -14.05
CA VAL A 98 -3.15 10.92 -13.26
C VAL A 98 -2.34 11.12 -11.97
N ILE A 99 -1.98 10.02 -11.31
CA ILE A 99 -1.17 10.01 -10.09
C ILE A 99 0.21 10.62 -10.38
N GLN A 100 0.88 10.13 -11.44
CA GLN A 100 2.19 10.60 -11.86
C GLN A 100 2.18 12.07 -12.28
N TYR A 101 1.16 12.53 -13.00
CA TYR A 101 1.01 13.94 -13.34
C TYR A 101 0.92 14.83 -12.10
N ARG A 102 0.08 14.47 -11.12
CA ARG A 102 -0.11 15.23 -9.88
C ARG A 102 1.14 15.20 -9.00
N MET A 103 1.78 14.04 -8.88
CA MET A 103 3.05 13.88 -8.18
C MET A 103 4.13 14.78 -8.80
N ASN A 104 4.33 14.69 -10.11
CA ASN A 104 5.33 15.50 -10.81
C ASN A 104 5.07 17.00 -10.67
N ARG A 105 3.79 17.41 -10.74
CA ARG A 105 3.40 18.79 -10.48
C ARG A 105 3.77 19.22 -9.05
N TRP A 106 3.48 18.40 -8.05
CA TRP A 106 3.81 18.70 -6.65
C TRP A 106 5.32 18.76 -6.41
N THR A 107 6.09 17.81 -6.94
CA THR A 107 7.56 17.80 -6.90
C THR A 107 8.16 19.03 -7.58
N SER A 108 7.51 19.57 -8.63
CA SER A 108 7.99 20.77 -9.31
C SER A 108 7.84 22.08 -8.52
N LEU A 109 7.02 22.09 -7.45
CA LEU A 109 6.78 23.28 -6.63
C LEU A 109 7.95 23.61 -5.68
N SER A 110 8.70 22.60 -5.22
CA SER A 110 9.83 22.78 -4.31
C SER A 110 10.81 21.62 -4.42
N PRO A 111 12.13 21.85 -4.39
CA PRO A 111 13.12 20.77 -4.32
C PRO A 111 12.98 19.87 -3.08
N GLU A 112 12.32 20.35 -2.02
CA GLU A 112 12.07 19.58 -0.80
C GLU A 112 10.88 18.61 -0.94
N ASN A 113 10.02 18.81 -1.94
CA ASN A 113 8.86 17.96 -2.17
C ASN A 113 9.29 16.63 -2.78
N ARG A 114 9.50 15.63 -1.93
CA ARG A 114 9.84 14.26 -2.34
C ARG A 114 9.08 13.24 -1.51
N GLU A 115 8.41 12.31 -2.19
CA GLU A 115 7.73 11.18 -1.57
C GLU A 115 8.38 9.87 -2.06
N PRO A 116 9.13 9.13 -1.21
CA PRO A 116 9.78 7.88 -1.60
C PRO A 116 8.80 6.72 -1.87
N GLY A 117 7.57 6.80 -1.35
CA GLY A 117 6.54 5.77 -1.50
C GLY A 117 5.51 6.06 -2.61
N ASP A 118 5.94 6.54 -3.77
CA ASP A 118 5.04 6.90 -4.89
C ASP A 118 4.16 5.73 -5.37
N PHE A 119 4.67 4.51 -5.32
CA PHE A 119 3.94 3.27 -5.62
C PHE A 119 2.86 2.91 -4.60
N CYS A 120 2.83 3.57 -3.44
CA CYS A 120 1.79 3.41 -2.41
C CYS A 120 0.62 4.38 -2.59
N ILE A 121 0.69 5.26 -3.59
CA ILE A 121 -0.25 6.36 -3.78
C ILE A 121 -1.36 5.96 -4.73
N ILE A 122 -2.57 6.36 -4.37
CA ILE A 122 -3.78 6.19 -5.17
C ILE A 122 -4.46 7.54 -5.40
N ASN A 123 -5.22 7.62 -6.49
CA ASN A 123 -6.06 8.78 -6.80
C ASN A 123 -7.40 8.65 -6.07
N GLU A 124 -7.36 8.80 -4.75
CA GLU A 124 -8.53 8.84 -3.87
C GLU A 124 -8.32 9.96 -2.83
N MET A 125 -9.41 10.37 -2.19
CA MET A 125 -9.37 11.28 -1.05
C MET A 125 -10.52 10.97 -0.08
N GLN A 126 -10.19 10.86 1.20
CA GLN A 126 -11.20 10.79 2.26
C GLN A 126 -11.70 12.18 2.63
N VAL A 127 -13.01 12.35 2.66
CA VAL A 127 -13.68 13.58 3.08
C VAL A 127 -14.65 13.26 4.20
N LEU A 128 -14.61 14.07 5.26
CA LEU A 128 -15.60 14.04 6.32
C LEU A 128 -16.74 15.01 5.97
N ASP A 129 -17.93 14.47 5.75
CA ASP A 129 -19.16 15.23 5.56
C ASP A 129 -20.09 15.08 6.79
N PRO A 130 -21.20 15.82 6.87
CA PRO A 130 -22.16 15.69 7.98
C PRO A 130 -22.81 14.29 8.11
N GLN A 131 -22.75 13.45 7.08
CA GLN A 131 -23.30 12.10 7.03
C GLN A 131 -22.24 11.02 7.37
N GLY A 132 -20.96 11.37 7.39
CA GLY A 132 -19.86 10.51 7.81
C GLY A 132 -18.62 10.63 6.91
N TRP A 133 -17.84 9.55 6.85
CA TRP A 133 -16.68 9.45 5.97
C TRP A 133 -17.11 9.03 4.57
N GLY A 134 -16.69 9.79 3.57
CA GLY A 134 -16.84 9.48 2.15
C GLY A 134 -15.49 9.39 1.45
N HIS A 135 -15.43 8.57 0.40
CA HIS A 135 -14.31 8.54 -0.54
C HIS A 135 -14.73 9.27 -1.83
N LEU A 136 -13.81 10.06 -2.40
CA LEU A 136 -13.94 10.74 -3.69
C LEU A 136 -12.91 10.23 -4.69
#